data_AF-A0A9E4YK99-F1
#
_entry.id   AF-A0A9E4YK99-F1
#
_cell.length_a   1.000
_cell.length_b   1.000
_cell.length_c   1.000
_cell.angle_alpha   90.00
_cell.angle_beta   90.00
_cell.angle_gamma   90.00
#
_symmetry.space_group_name_H-M   'P 1'
#
loop_
_entity.id
_entity.type
_entity.pdbx_description
1 polymer ?
#
loop_
_entity_poly.entity_id
_entity_poly.type
_entity_poly.pdbx_seq_one_letter_code
_entity_poly.pdbx_strand_id
1 'polypeptide(L)'
;MAERRFHFMVQDDTGDQCPGDIVIVSAWNGTFKPDPHASFTIVLSQRPLEHGTPAPTADNVAICMPASSVRLPAAVREARASYGGESPDAGPGRLPLRVLNSYAEGSIAVAHQLAITPREVFVSGSAGPRYDLLARALIARTRKAERCWRAINEALSRPDVAPSRIDEGQLRGKLEHLLSKAPTATAAEASARVSMIAGGSSPLDVDSRPAALAEDVAHLRCLCERRTDAEQLEWMRSYMEEARPHDGSQLEDDYPYTIEQLSFVALVDQPHLIDGMRATFEVFRSTYAKQYATLHADHWSETKTIQATLKLARPTAHALGKLNTLTRLGEPVAIDELQAFDELLRQPSGCSQQDVEPALVSAPTCPACHLAFADVSLASQATDVIEGLEQGLAEQQTRLASKAVHRILGQGGAKLERFLQIVRAADLTDLALVLDDQLLAFLDELLAEPISAPPYER
;
A
#
# COMPACT_ATOMS: atom_id res chain seq x y z
N MET A 1 -5.99 24.96 -46.08
CA MET A 1 -5.23 25.36 -44.87
C MET A 1 -3.76 25.14 -45.17
N ALA A 2 -2.90 26.14 -44.95
CA ALA A 2 -1.46 25.97 -45.18
C ALA A 2 -0.85 25.26 -43.96
N GLU A 3 -0.74 23.94 -44.04
CA GLU A 3 0.05 23.14 -43.11
C GLU A 3 1.54 23.40 -43.37
N ARG A 4 2.30 23.68 -42.32
CA ARG A 4 3.76 23.79 -42.42
C ARG A 4 4.38 22.71 -41.57
N ARG A 5 5.22 21.88 -42.18
CA ARG A 5 5.87 20.73 -41.55
C ARG A 5 7.38 20.95 -41.53
N PHE A 6 7.98 20.64 -40.39
CA PHE A 6 9.42 20.72 -40.17
C PHE A 6 9.87 19.36 -39.64
N HIS A 7 10.78 18.71 -40.35
CA HIS A 7 11.37 17.47 -39.86
C HIS A 7 12.41 17.83 -38.80
N PHE A 8 12.53 17.00 -37.77
CA PHE A 8 13.60 17.10 -36.80
C PHE A 8 13.97 15.74 -36.23
N MET A 9 15.24 15.59 -35.86
CA MET A 9 15.77 14.38 -35.23
C MET A 9 15.92 14.59 -33.74
N VAL A 10 15.52 13.58 -32.96
CA VAL A 10 15.73 13.56 -31.50
C VAL A 10 16.45 12.28 -31.15
N GLN A 11 17.54 12.43 -30.40
CA GLN A 11 18.16 11.30 -29.73
C GLN A 11 17.32 10.93 -28.52
N ASP A 12 16.87 9.68 -28.43
CA ASP A 12 16.16 9.16 -27.26
C ASP A 12 17.12 8.76 -26.12
N ASP A 13 16.56 8.13 -25.08
CA ASP A 13 17.33 7.69 -23.92
C ASP A 13 18.17 6.42 -24.18
N THR A 14 17.94 5.69 -25.28
CA THR A 14 18.79 4.57 -25.73
C THR A 14 19.94 5.04 -26.62
N GLY A 15 19.94 6.31 -27.01
CA GLY A 15 20.93 6.91 -27.89
C GLY A 15 20.56 6.85 -29.36
N ASP A 16 19.39 6.32 -29.73
CA ASP A 16 18.96 6.18 -31.12
C ASP A 16 18.39 7.49 -31.65
N GLN A 17 18.68 7.77 -32.93
CA GLN A 17 18.18 8.95 -33.62
C GLN A 17 16.77 8.66 -34.17
N CYS A 18 15.77 9.27 -33.54
CA CYS A 18 14.37 9.11 -33.92
C CYS A 18 13.91 10.31 -34.78
N PRO A 19 13.45 10.08 -36.03
CA PRO A 19 12.88 11.15 -36.86
C PRO A 19 11.48 11.51 -36.38
N GLY A 20 11.11 12.78 -36.49
CA GLY A 20 9.73 13.19 -36.33
C GLY A 20 9.46 14.58 -36.89
N ASP A 21 8.24 15.05 -36.66
CA ASP A 21 7.71 16.25 -37.30
C ASP A 21 7.24 17.30 -36.28
N ILE A 22 7.52 18.57 -36.55
CA ILE A 22 6.75 19.69 -36.00
C ILE A 22 5.80 20.18 -37.08
N VAL A 23 4.51 20.18 -36.79
CA VAL A 23 3.47 20.62 -37.71
C VAL A 23 2.77 21.84 -37.15
N ILE A 24 2.73 22.92 -37.92
CA ILE A 24 2.00 24.13 -37.55
C ILE A 24 0.65 24.15 -38.26
N VAL A 25 -0.41 24.26 -37.46
CA VAL A 25 -1.80 24.36 -37.95
C VAL A 25 -2.46 25.64 -37.45
N SER A 26 -3.41 26.16 -38.22
CA SER A 26 -4.19 27.34 -37.81
C SER A 26 -5.12 27.03 -36.63
N ALA A 27 -5.68 25.82 -36.61
CA ALA A 27 -6.52 25.28 -35.55
C ALA A 27 -6.48 23.76 -35.65
N TRP A 28 -6.53 23.07 -34.50
CA TRP A 28 -6.70 21.62 -34.47
C TRP A 28 -8.16 21.26 -34.78
N ASN A 29 -8.38 20.27 -35.65
CA ASN A 29 -9.70 19.85 -36.08
C ASN A 29 -9.92 18.31 -36.02
N GLY A 30 -8.97 17.56 -35.44
CA GLY A 30 -9.05 16.10 -35.33
C GLY A 30 -8.77 15.29 -36.61
N THR A 31 -8.65 15.92 -37.78
CA THR A 31 -8.50 15.21 -39.06
C THR A 31 -7.04 14.98 -39.48
N PHE A 32 -6.09 15.44 -38.68
CA PHE A 32 -4.67 15.34 -38.99
C PHE A 32 -4.20 13.87 -38.94
N LYS A 33 -3.52 13.44 -40.01
CA LYS A 33 -2.88 12.13 -40.07
C LYS A 33 -1.37 12.32 -39.93
N PRO A 34 -0.74 11.79 -38.87
CA PRO A 34 0.70 11.84 -38.74
C PRO A 34 1.38 11.07 -39.87
N ASP A 35 2.64 11.40 -40.14
CA ASP A 35 3.47 10.59 -41.04
C ASP A 35 3.65 9.20 -40.43
N PRO A 36 3.33 8.11 -41.16
CA PRO A 36 3.51 6.74 -40.64
C PRO A 36 4.98 6.39 -40.34
N HIS A 37 5.94 7.15 -40.86
CA HIS A 37 7.37 6.93 -40.62
C HIS A 37 7.95 7.82 -39.51
N ALA A 38 7.17 8.78 -38.98
CA ALA A 38 7.62 9.64 -37.90
C ALA A 38 7.49 8.92 -36.55
N SER A 39 8.58 8.86 -35.78
CA SER A 39 8.59 8.32 -34.41
C SER A 39 7.78 9.19 -33.44
N PHE A 40 7.61 10.48 -33.75
CA PHE A 40 6.73 11.38 -33.02
C PHE A 40 6.26 12.53 -33.93
N THR A 41 5.18 13.22 -33.55
CA THR A 41 4.71 14.44 -34.21
C THR A 41 4.23 15.45 -33.17
N ILE A 42 4.77 16.66 -33.21
CA ILE A 42 4.38 17.78 -32.36
C ILE A 42 3.59 18.78 -33.20
N VAL A 43 2.31 18.93 -32.92
CA VAL A 43 1.42 19.87 -33.58
C VAL A 43 1.35 21.17 -32.79
N LEU A 44 1.71 22.29 -33.40
CA LEU A 44 1.54 23.63 -32.82
C LEU A 44 0.26 24.27 -33.40
N SER A 45 -0.79 24.33 -32.60
CA SER A 45 -2.02 25.05 -32.97
C SER A 45 -1.85 26.55 -32.74
N GLN A 46 -2.28 27.38 -33.68
CA GLN A 46 -2.29 28.85 -33.51
C GLN A 46 -3.46 29.35 -32.66
N ARG A 47 -4.46 28.50 -32.38
CA ARG A 47 -5.63 28.82 -31.57
C ARG A 47 -5.73 27.93 -30.33
N PRO A 48 -6.31 28.44 -29.23
CA PRO A 48 -6.65 27.63 -28.05
C PRO A 48 -7.58 26.47 -28.38
N LEU A 49 -7.64 25.48 -27.50
CA LEU A 49 -8.59 24.36 -27.59
C LEU A 49 -10.02 24.90 -27.45
N GLU A 50 -10.86 24.67 -28.46
CA GLU A 50 -12.30 24.90 -28.32
C GLU A 50 -12.91 23.74 -27.51
N HIS A 51 -13.91 24.03 -26.66
CA HIS A 51 -14.58 23.00 -25.88
C HIS A 51 -15.12 21.88 -26.80
N GLY A 52 -14.80 20.62 -26.48
CA GLY A 52 -15.23 19.46 -27.26
C GLY A 52 -14.34 19.11 -28.45
N THR A 53 -13.20 19.79 -28.65
CA THR A 53 -12.24 19.38 -29.68
C THR A 53 -11.60 18.02 -29.31
N PRO A 54 -11.56 17.04 -30.22
CA PRO A 54 -11.06 15.71 -29.91
C PRO A 54 -9.56 15.72 -29.62
N ALA A 55 -9.13 14.93 -28.63
CA ALA A 55 -7.73 14.59 -28.40
C ALA A 55 -7.15 13.85 -29.62
N PRO A 56 -5.82 13.88 -29.84
CA PRO A 56 -5.23 13.06 -30.89
C PRO A 56 -5.43 11.59 -30.53
N THR A 57 -5.71 10.74 -31.53
CA THR A 57 -5.91 9.30 -31.30
C THR A 57 -4.62 8.49 -31.38
N ALA A 58 -3.53 9.08 -31.88
CA ALA A 58 -2.26 8.40 -32.08
C ALA A 58 -1.28 8.71 -30.94
N ASP A 59 -0.67 7.66 -30.38
CA ASP A 59 0.23 7.73 -29.21
C ASP A 59 1.49 8.56 -29.43
N ASN A 60 1.91 8.68 -30.69
CA ASN A 60 3.10 9.41 -31.08
C ASN A 60 2.81 10.90 -31.39
N VAL A 61 1.59 11.41 -31.15
CA VAL A 61 1.20 12.79 -31.47
C VAL A 61 0.91 13.62 -30.20
N ALA A 62 1.54 14.78 -30.09
CA ALA A 62 1.19 15.81 -29.11
C ALA A 62 0.72 17.08 -29.81
N ILE A 63 -0.31 17.72 -29.27
CA ILE A 63 -0.85 18.98 -29.75
C ILE A 63 -0.62 20.04 -28.68
N CYS A 64 0.30 20.96 -28.95
CA CYS A 64 0.53 22.12 -28.12
C CYS A 64 -0.43 23.23 -28.54
N MET A 65 -1.19 23.73 -27.58
CA MET A 65 -2.20 24.77 -27.79
C MET A 65 -1.92 25.95 -26.86
N PRO A 66 -1.98 27.18 -27.37
CA PRO A 66 -1.72 28.37 -26.59
C PRO A 66 -2.94 28.78 -25.77
N ALA A 67 -2.73 29.48 -24.66
CA ALA A 67 -3.78 30.10 -23.85
C ALA A 67 -4.56 31.21 -24.61
N SER A 68 -3.94 31.82 -25.62
CA SER A 68 -4.54 32.86 -26.46
C SER A 68 -4.13 32.66 -27.93
N SER A 69 -4.89 33.21 -28.87
CA SER A 69 -4.55 33.06 -30.30
C SER A 69 -3.20 33.71 -30.62
N VAL A 70 -2.32 32.97 -31.28
CA VAL A 70 -0.97 33.43 -31.64
C VAL A 70 -0.75 33.35 -33.15
N ARG A 71 0.06 34.27 -33.68
CA ARG A 71 0.52 34.19 -35.08
C ARG A 71 1.97 33.70 -35.09
N LEU A 72 2.18 32.49 -35.59
CA LEU A 72 3.53 31.93 -35.70
C LEU A 72 4.26 32.51 -36.92
N PRO A 73 5.54 32.89 -36.78
CA PRO A 73 6.33 33.47 -37.87
C PRO A 73 6.43 32.53 -39.08
N ALA A 74 6.63 33.10 -40.28
CA ALA A 74 6.62 32.37 -41.56
C ALA A 74 7.69 31.25 -41.64
N ALA A 75 8.84 31.45 -40.99
CA ALA A 75 9.91 30.49 -40.90
C ALA A 75 10.15 30.09 -39.43
N VAL A 76 9.86 28.84 -39.10
CA VAL A 76 10.49 28.16 -37.95
C VAL A 76 11.70 27.44 -38.55
N ARG A 77 12.84 28.14 -38.64
CA ARG A 77 14.05 27.58 -39.27
C ARG A 77 14.70 26.55 -38.34
N GLU A 78 15.02 25.38 -38.90
CA GLU A 78 15.79 24.31 -38.25
C GLU A 78 17.27 24.74 -38.10
N ALA A 79 17.86 24.42 -36.95
CA ALA A 79 19.30 24.46 -36.79
C ALA A 79 19.87 23.17 -37.38
N ARG A 80 20.77 23.31 -38.35
CA ARG A 80 21.67 22.22 -38.72
C ARG A 80 22.39 21.76 -37.45
N ALA A 81 22.22 20.49 -37.07
CA ALA A 81 23.22 19.81 -36.26
C ALA A 81 24.52 19.82 -37.07
N SER A 82 25.48 20.63 -36.68
CA SER A 82 26.81 20.63 -37.26
C SER A 82 27.81 20.83 -36.13
N TYR A 83 28.67 19.83 -35.99
CA TYR A 83 29.88 19.85 -35.19
C TYR A 83 30.59 21.21 -35.30
N GLY A 84 30.93 21.80 -34.14
CA GLY A 84 32.02 22.75 -33.95
C GLY A 84 31.98 24.03 -34.80
N GLY A 85 31.33 25.07 -34.30
CA GLY A 85 31.50 26.42 -34.81
C GLY A 85 30.49 27.39 -34.20
N GLU A 86 30.94 28.18 -33.22
CA GLU A 86 30.16 29.27 -32.61
C GLU A 86 29.78 30.30 -33.68
N SER A 87 28.51 30.32 -34.08
CA SER A 87 27.88 31.45 -34.76
C SER A 87 26.78 31.99 -33.85
N PRO A 88 26.83 33.26 -33.39
CA PRO A 88 25.95 33.77 -32.33
C PRO A 88 24.48 33.97 -32.73
N ASP A 89 24.06 33.69 -33.97
CA ASP A 89 22.79 34.20 -34.50
C ASP A 89 21.91 33.21 -35.31
N ALA A 90 22.03 31.90 -35.09
CA ALA A 90 21.12 30.92 -35.71
C ALA A 90 20.87 29.66 -34.85
N GLY A 91 20.17 29.82 -33.72
CA GLY A 91 19.55 28.70 -32.99
C GLY A 91 18.15 28.36 -33.54
N PRO A 92 17.67 27.12 -33.41
CA PRO A 92 16.43 26.65 -34.03
C PRO A 92 15.21 27.35 -33.44
N GLY A 93 14.23 27.70 -34.27
CA GLY A 93 12.83 27.87 -33.84
C GLY A 93 12.55 28.79 -32.66
N ARG A 94 13.26 29.92 -32.51
CA ARG A 94 12.93 30.94 -31.51
C ARG A 94 11.53 31.49 -31.72
N LEU A 95 10.58 31.02 -30.92
CA LEU A 95 9.28 31.66 -30.81
C LEU A 95 9.44 32.98 -30.04
N PRO A 96 8.72 34.06 -30.44
CA PRO A 96 8.72 35.30 -29.66
C PRO A 96 8.30 35.03 -28.21
N LEU A 97 8.87 35.75 -27.24
CA LEU A 97 8.60 35.53 -25.81
C LEU A 97 7.10 35.52 -25.47
N ARG A 98 6.31 36.41 -26.10
CA ARG A 98 4.84 36.43 -25.94
C ARG A 98 4.17 35.14 -26.40
N VAL A 99 4.67 34.53 -27.48
CA VAL A 99 4.17 33.26 -28.01
C VAL A 99 4.57 32.12 -27.08
N LEU A 100 5.81 32.08 -26.60
CA LEU A 100 6.29 31.10 -25.62
C LEU A 100 5.42 31.12 -24.35
N ASN A 101 5.23 32.29 -23.75
CA ASN A 101 4.41 32.45 -22.55
C ASN A 101 2.97 31.96 -22.81
N SER A 102 2.40 32.29 -23.97
CA SER A 102 1.06 31.82 -24.28
C SER A 102 0.97 30.30 -24.41
N TYR A 103 1.99 29.60 -24.92
CA TYR A 103 2.00 28.13 -24.92
C TYR A 103 2.31 27.54 -23.54
N ALA A 104 3.16 28.17 -22.74
CA ALA A 104 3.48 27.76 -21.38
C ALA A 104 2.26 27.83 -20.44
N GLU A 105 1.39 28.80 -20.66
CA GLU A 105 0.10 28.95 -19.98
C GLU A 105 -1.04 28.16 -20.63
N GLY A 106 -0.79 27.57 -21.79
CA GLY A 106 -1.76 26.80 -22.55
C GLY A 106 -1.85 25.35 -22.10
N SER A 107 -2.04 24.44 -23.06
CA SER A 107 -2.25 23.01 -22.79
C SER A 107 -1.58 22.15 -23.85
N ILE A 108 -1.15 20.95 -23.45
CA ILE A 108 -0.70 19.90 -24.35
C ILE A 108 -1.76 18.81 -24.34
N ALA A 109 -2.38 18.55 -25.50
CA ALA A 109 -3.27 17.40 -25.69
C ALA A 109 -2.52 16.26 -26.35
N VAL A 110 -2.68 15.06 -25.80
CA VAL A 110 -2.05 13.81 -26.20
C VAL A 110 -3.11 12.72 -26.09
N ALA A 111 -2.94 11.61 -26.81
CA ALA A 111 -3.88 10.49 -26.73
C ALA A 111 -4.04 10.01 -25.28
N HIS A 112 -2.92 10.06 -24.54
CA HIS A 112 -2.84 9.67 -23.15
C HIS A 112 -1.85 10.55 -22.39
N GLN A 113 -2.09 10.77 -21.11
CA GLN A 113 -1.35 11.73 -20.30
C GLN A 113 0.18 11.47 -20.31
N LEU A 114 0.94 12.55 -20.46
CA LEU A 114 2.40 12.58 -20.29
C LEU A 114 2.74 13.25 -18.96
N ALA A 115 3.84 12.82 -18.33
CA ALA A 115 4.41 13.49 -17.16
C ALA A 115 5.23 14.74 -17.55
N ILE A 116 4.71 15.53 -18.49
CA ILE A 116 5.31 16.78 -18.97
C ILE A 116 4.21 17.84 -19.04
N THR A 117 4.54 19.02 -18.53
CA THR A 117 3.68 20.20 -18.54
C THR A 117 4.06 21.16 -19.68
N PRO A 118 3.12 22.00 -20.15
CA PRO A 118 3.44 23.02 -21.14
C PRO A 118 4.56 23.97 -20.70
N ARG A 119 4.66 24.27 -19.40
CA ARG A 119 5.73 25.15 -18.86
C ARG A 119 7.13 24.57 -18.99
N GLU A 120 7.26 23.25 -18.90
CA GLU A 120 8.55 22.57 -19.07
C GLU A 120 9.00 22.53 -20.54
N VAL A 121 8.04 22.49 -21.47
CA VAL A 121 8.31 22.54 -22.92
C VAL A 121 8.57 23.97 -23.37
N PHE A 122 7.81 24.94 -22.88
CA PHE A 122 7.83 26.34 -23.33
C PHE A 122 8.41 27.29 -22.28
N VAL A 123 9.62 26.99 -21.78
CA VAL A 123 10.28 27.77 -20.73
C VAL A 123 10.58 29.21 -21.19
N SER A 124 10.12 30.20 -20.43
CA SER A 124 10.50 31.61 -20.62
C SER A 124 11.98 31.80 -20.24
N GLY A 125 12.79 32.33 -21.16
CA GLY A 125 14.21 32.64 -20.91
C GLY A 125 15.22 31.58 -21.36
N SER A 126 14.77 30.44 -21.89
CA SER A 126 15.64 29.50 -22.61
C SER A 126 15.91 29.99 -24.04
N ALA A 127 16.88 29.37 -24.72
CA ALA A 127 17.21 29.67 -26.12
C ALA A 127 16.08 29.33 -27.12
N GLY A 128 15.01 28.66 -26.68
CA GLY A 128 13.84 28.23 -27.47
C GLY A 128 13.00 27.17 -26.75
N PRO A 129 11.87 26.75 -27.35
CA PRO A 129 11.07 25.63 -26.85
C PRO A 129 11.89 24.33 -26.78
N ARG A 130 11.66 23.52 -25.74
CA ARG A 130 12.26 22.21 -25.54
C ARG A 130 11.46 21.11 -26.24
N TYR A 131 11.38 21.18 -27.57
CA TYR A 131 10.67 20.17 -28.37
C TYR A 131 11.30 18.78 -28.24
N ASP A 132 12.61 18.71 -27.99
CA ASP A 132 13.34 17.50 -27.66
C ASP A 132 12.76 16.79 -26.43
N LEU A 133 12.42 17.53 -25.38
CA LEU A 133 11.86 16.98 -24.15
C LEU A 133 10.49 16.32 -24.41
N LEU A 134 9.61 17.02 -25.14
CA LEU A 134 8.28 16.49 -25.49
C LEU A 134 8.39 15.29 -26.43
N ALA A 135 9.26 15.36 -27.44
CA ALA A 135 9.51 14.25 -28.36
C ALA A 135 10.03 13.01 -27.65
N ARG A 136 11.00 13.15 -26.74
CA ARG A 136 11.53 12.02 -25.94
C ARG A 136 10.43 11.35 -25.12
N ALA A 137 9.55 12.11 -24.48
CA ALA A 137 8.45 11.52 -23.72
C ALA A 137 7.43 10.80 -24.61
N LEU A 138 7.13 11.33 -25.80
CA LEU A 138 6.30 10.63 -26.78
C LEU A 138 6.96 9.31 -27.21
N ILE A 139 8.23 9.33 -27.62
CA ILE A 139 8.99 8.12 -28.02
C ILE A 139 9.02 7.10 -26.88
N ALA A 140 9.37 7.53 -25.66
CA ALA A 140 9.46 6.64 -24.50
C ALA A 140 8.12 5.98 -24.20
N ARG A 141 7.02 6.74 -24.32
CA ARG A 141 5.66 6.23 -24.15
C ARG A 141 5.29 5.23 -25.24
N THR A 142 5.45 5.58 -26.52
CA THR A 142 5.15 4.70 -27.67
C THR A 142 5.91 3.39 -27.56
N ARG A 143 7.21 3.42 -27.26
CA ARG A 143 8.01 2.21 -27.04
C ARG A 143 7.55 1.37 -25.86
N LYS A 144 7.05 2.01 -24.79
CA LYS A 144 6.49 1.29 -23.65
C LYS A 144 5.17 0.60 -24.02
N ALA A 145 4.29 1.28 -24.74
CA ALA A 145 3.06 0.69 -25.27
C ALA A 145 3.34 -0.47 -26.25
N GLU A 146 4.29 -0.29 -27.17
CA GLU A 146 4.74 -1.35 -28.09
C GLU A 146 5.26 -2.59 -27.35
N ARG A 147 6.01 -2.41 -26.25
CA ARG A 147 6.46 -3.53 -25.40
C ARG A 147 5.29 -4.27 -24.78
N CYS A 148 4.28 -3.56 -24.27
CA CYS A 148 3.07 -4.19 -23.74
C CYS A 148 2.30 -4.95 -24.83
N TRP A 149 2.10 -4.35 -26.01
CA TRP A 149 1.45 -5.02 -27.14
C TRP A 149 2.21 -6.24 -27.64
N ARG A 150 3.54 -6.17 -27.68
CA ARG A 150 4.39 -7.30 -28.02
C ARG A 150 4.22 -8.44 -27.03
N ALA A 151 4.23 -8.15 -25.73
CA ALA A 151 4.02 -9.15 -24.69
C ALA A 151 2.63 -9.81 -24.79
N ILE A 152 1.58 -9.04 -25.09
CA ILE A 152 0.24 -9.57 -25.37
C ILE A 152 0.23 -10.47 -26.60
N ASN A 153 0.86 -10.03 -27.71
CA ASN A 153 0.92 -10.80 -28.95
C ASN A 153 1.68 -12.11 -28.76
N GLU A 154 2.79 -12.10 -28.02
CA GLU A 154 3.55 -13.28 -27.63
C GLU A 154 2.70 -14.21 -26.77
N ALA A 155 2.06 -13.71 -25.72
CA ALA A 155 1.18 -14.48 -24.86
C ALA A 155 0.01 -15.12 -25.62
N LEU A 156 -0.54 -14.45 -26.65
CA LEU A 156 -1.59 -15.00 -27.52
C LEU A 156 -1.09 -16.03 -28.54
N SER A 157 0.17 -15.93 -28.96
CA SER A 157 0.72 -16.77 -30.05
C SER A 157 1.38 -18.03 -29.55
N ARG A 158 1.80 -18.07 -28.28
CA ARG A 158 2.45 -19.25 -27.68
C ARG A 158 1.62 -20.54 -27.83
N PRO A 159 2.24 -21.71 -28.07
CA PRO A 159 3.69 -21.93 -28.11
C PRO A 159 4.35 -21.53 -29.45
N ASP A 160 3.58 -21.05 -30.42
CA ASP A 160 4.09 -20.62 -31.72
C ASP A 160 4.80 -19.26 -31.64
N VAL A 161 5.66 -19.01 -32.64
CA VAL A 161 6.38 -17.74 -32.76
C VAL A 161 5.39 -16.64 -33.15
N ALA A 162 5.35 -15.58 -32.35
CA ALA A 162 4.49 -14.43 -32.61
C ALA A 162 4.92 -13.69 -33.89
N PRO A 163 3.97 -13.16 -34.68
CA PRO A 163 4.30 -12.33 -35.84
C PRO A 163 5.06 -11.07 -35.39
N SER A 164 6.08 -10.69 -36.15
CA SER A 164 6.93 -9.52 -35.85
C SER A 164 6.18 -8.19 -35.99
N ARG A 165 5.16 -8.15 -36.86
CA ARG A 165 4.29 -6.99 -37.04
C ARG A 165 3.10 -7.08 -36.08
N ILE A 166 2.94 -6.03 -35.27
CA ILE A 166 1.80 -5.86 -34.36
C ILE A 166 0.67 -5.16 -35.12
N ASP A 167 -0.49 -5.80 -35.20
CA ASP A 167 -1.75 -5.20 -35.63
C ASP A 167 -2.68 -5.14 -34.41
N GLU A 168 -2.81 -3.95 -33.82
CA GLU A 168 -3.61 -3.75 -32.61
C GLU A 168 -5.08 -4.14 -32.80
N GLY A 169 -5.66 -3.88 -33.98
CA GLY A 169 -7.05 -4.22 -34.25
C GLY A 169 -7.26 -5.73 -34.27
N GLN A 170 -6.35 -6.46 -34.91
CA GLN A 170 -6.36 -7.92 -34.88
C GLN A 170 -6.16 -8.47 -33.46
N LEU A 171 -5.24 -7.89 -32.69
CA LEU A 171 -4.98 -8.31 -31.31
C LEU A 171 -6.20 -8.10 -30.41
N ARG A 172 -6.85 -6.93 -30.48
CA ARG A 172 -8.08 -6.67 -29.73
C ARG A 172 -9.17 -7.68 -30.07
N GLY A 173 -9.38 -7.98 -31.35
CA GLY A 173 -10.34 -9.03 -31.75
C GLY A 173 -9.99 -10.42 -31.20
N LYS A 174 -8.70 -10.78 -31.10
CA LYS A 174 -8.26 -12.02 -30.44
C LYS A 174 -8.54 -12.00 -28.93
N LEU A 175 -8.33 -10.87 -28.25
CA LEU A 175 -8.62 -10.71 -26.83
C LEU A 175 -10.13 -10.79 -26.55
N GLU A 176 -10.97 -10.17 -27.38
CA GLU A 176 -12.44 -10.28 -27.29
C GLU A 176 -12.89 -11.73 -27.43
N HIS A 177 -12.35 -12.46 -28.41
CA HIS A 177 -12.64 -13.87 -28.61
C HIS A 177 -12.22 -14.71 -27.39
N LEU A 178 -11.04 -14.43 -26.82
CA LEU A 178 -10.57 -15.09 -25.61
C LEU A 178 -11.51 -14.85 -24.42
N LEU A 179 -11.89 -13.59 -24.18
CA LEU A 179 -12.82 -13.21 -23.12
C LEU A 179 -14.20 -13.85 -23.29
N SER A 180 -14.67 -14.05 -24.52
CA SER A 180 -15.96 -14.71 -24.78
C SER A 180 -15.99 -16.19 -24.36
N LYS A 181 -14.82 -16.82 -24.22
CA LYS A 181 -14.67 -18.23 -23.86
C LYS A 181 -14.23 -18.44 -22.41
N ALA A 182 -13.48 -17.49 -21.86
CA ALA A 182 -12.91 -17.63 -20.53
C ALA A 182 -14.00 -17.51 -19.44
N PRO A 183 -13.96 -18.36 -18.40
CA PRO A 183 -14.79 -18.18 -17.22
C PRO A 183 -14.30 -16.94 -16.43
N THR A 184 -14.94 -15.80 -16.64
CA THR A 184 -14.49 -14.51 -16.07
C THR A 184 -14.59 -14.42 -14.55
N ALA A 185 -15.35 -15.30 -13.90
CA ALA A 185 -15.53 -15.30 -12.45
C ALA A 185 -14.28 -15.77 -11.67
N THR A 186 -13.49 -16.68 -12.24
CA THR A 186 -12.26 -17.17 -11.58
C THR A 186 -11.15 -16.13 -11.72
N ALA A 187 -10.94 -15.61 -12.93
CA ALA A 187 -9.92 -14.60 -13.22
C ALA A 187 -10.50 -13.17 -13.31
N ALA A 188 -11.23 -12.70 -12.31
CA ALA A 188 -11.99 -11.45 -12.38
C ALA A 188 -11.11 -10.22 -12.72
N GLU A 189 -9.97 -10.08 -12.05
CA GLU A 189 -9.07 -8.95 -12.28
C GLU A 189 -8.39 -8.99 -13.65
N ALA A 190 -7.85 -10.15 -14.03
CA ALA A 190 -7.23 -10.33 -15.34
C ALA A 190 -8.26 -10.12 -16.47
N SER A 191 -9.48 -10.64 -16.29
CA SER A 191 -10.60 -10.43 -17.23
C SER A 191 -10.95 -8.95 -17.35
N ALA A 192 -11.01 -8.21 -16.24
CA ALA A 192 -11.31 -6.78 -16.26
C ALA A 192 -10.21 -5.99 -16.99
N ARG A 193 -8.93 -6.26 -16.69
CA ARG A 193 -7.79 -5.62 -17.36
C ARG A 193 -7.77 -5.91 -18.85
N VAL A 194 -7.89 -7.18 -19.24
CA VAL A 194 -7.92 -7.59 -20.65
C VAL A 194 -9.15 -7.05 -21.37
N SER A 195 -10.31 -6.94 -20.70
CA SER A 195 -11.52 -6.35 -21.25
C SER A 195 -11.37 -4.85 -21.55
N MET A 196 -10.71 -4.09 -20.67
CA MET A 196 -10.42 -2.67 -20.94
C MET A 196 -9.54 -2.51 -22.19
N ILE A 197 -8.53 -3.38 -22.36
CA ILE A 197 -7.66 -3.38 -23.54
C ILE A 197 -8.46 -3.83 -24.78
N ALA A 198 -9.26 -4.87 -24.70
CA ALA A 198 -10.12 -5.28 -25.81
C ALA A 198 -11.05 -4.14 -26.27
N GLY A 199 -11.65 -3.41 -25.31
CA GLY A 199 -12.56 -2.30 -25.54
C GLY A 199 -11.95 -0.97 -26.02
N GLY A 200 -10.65 -0.93 -26.30
CA GLY A 200 -9.99 0.24 -26.92
C GLY A 200 -8.99 0.98 -26.02
N SER A 201 -8.88 0.64 -24.74
CA SER A 201 -7.88 1.28 -23.85
C SER A 201 -6.46 0.93 -24.28
N SER A 202 -5.50 1.83 -24.04
CA SER A 202 -4.08 1.52 -24.22
C SER A 202 -3.64 0.52 -23.15
N PRO A 203 -2.88 -0.53 -23.48
CA PRO A 203 -2.35 -1.46 -22.47
C PRO A 203 -1.57 -0.76 -21.38
N LEU A 204 -0.88 0.34 -21.75
CA LEU A 204 -0.06 1.12 -20.82
C LEU A 204 -0.86 1.81 -19.72
N ASP A 205 -2.12 2.16 -19.99
CA ASP A 205 -3.01 2.77 -19.00
C ASP A 205 -3.65 1.73 -18.08
N VAL A 206 -3.65 0.46 -18.49
CA VAL A 206 -4.22 -0.65 -17.73
C VAL A 206 -3.16 -1.26 -16.79
N ASP A 207 -2.02 -1.67 -17.34
CA ASP A 207 -0.82 -2.01 -16.56
C ASP A 207 0.43 -1.67 -17.38
N SER A 208 1.35 -0.97 -16.73
CA SER A 208 2.56 -0.50 -17.38
C SER A 208 3.67 -1.56 -17.46
N ARG A 209 3.44 -2.75 -16.90
CA ARG A 209 4.36 -3.89 -16.87
C ARG A 209 3.98 -4.91 -17.95
N PRO A 210 4.78 -5.09 -19.00
CA PRO A 210 4.49 -6.05 -20.07
C PRO A 210 4.31 -7.49 -19.58
N ALA A 211 5.10 -7.91 -18.59
CA ALA A 211 5.02 -9.27 -18.03
C ALA A 211 3.68 -9.54 -17.33
N ALA A 212 3.13 -8.56 -16.61
CA ALA A 212 1.83 -8.71 -15.93
C ALA A 212 0.69 -8.88 -16.97
N LEU A 213 0.72 -8.12 -18.05
CA LEU A 213 -0.25 -8.25 -19.15
C LEU A 213 -0.13 -9.59 -19.89
N ALA A 214 1.11 -10.07 -20.11
CA ALA A 214 1.33 -11.39 -20.67
C ALA A 214 0.76 -12.49 -19.77
N GLU A 215 0.97 -12.36 -18.46
CA GLU A 215 0.46 -13.28 -17.45
C GLU A 215 -1.08 -13.28 -17.40
N ASP A 216 -1.73 -12.11 -17.44
CA ASP A 216 -3.20 -12.01 -17.50
C ASP A 216 -3.78 -12.73 -18.72
N VAL A 217 -3.17 -12.51 -19.90
CA VAL A 217 -3.58 -13.15 -21.15
C VAL A 217 -3.35 -14.66 -21.07
N ALA A 218 -2.19 -15.09 -20.57
CA ALA A 218 -1.86 -16.51 -20.40
C ALA A 218 -2.80 -17.20 -19.41
N HIS A 219 -3.17 -16.52 -18.31
CA HIS A 219 -4.14 -17.02 -17.33
C HIS A 219 -5.50 -17.30 -17.99
N LEU A 220 -6.05 -16.33 -18.72
CA LEU A 220 -7.33 -16.51 -19.44
C LEU A 220 -7.26 -17.63 -20.48
N ARG A 221 -6.12 -17.77 -21.17
CA ARG A 221 -5.88 -18.89 -22.10
C ARG A 221 -5.85 -20.23 -21.39
N CYS A 222 -5.09 -20.35 -20.30
CA CYS A 222 -5.03 -21.56 -19.49
C CYS A 222 -6.43 -21.96 -19.01
N LEU A 223 -7.28 -21.01 -18.59
CA LEU A 223 -8.67 -21.32 -18.21
C LEU A 223 -9.52 -21.85 -19.37
N CYS A 224 -9.29 -21.37 -20.60
CA CYS A 224 -10.00 -21.85 -21.79
C CYS A 224 -9.51 -23.23 -22.26
N GLU A 225 -8.20 -23.44 -22.23
CA GLU A 225 -7.54 -24.59 -22.86
C GLU A 225 -7.34 -25.76 -21.86
N ARG A 226 -7.09 -25.44 -20.59
CA ARG A 226 -6.63 -26.37 -19.55
C ARG A 226 -7.12 -25.96 -18.15
N ARG A 227 -8.44 -25.85 -18.02
CA ARG A 227 -9.12 -25.31 -16.84
C ARG A 227 -8.61 -25.87 -15.50
N THR A 228 -8.48 -27.20 -15.37
CA THR A 228 -8.05 -27.83 -14.11
C THR A 228 -6.63 -27.40 -13.70
N ASP A 229 -5.69 -27.31 -14.65
CA ASP A 229 -4.31 -26.91 -14.36
C ASP A 229 -4.25 -25.41 -14.01
N ALA A 230 -5.08 -24.60 -14.67
CA ALA A 230 -5.20 -23.17 -14.41
C ALA A 230 -5.75 -22.89 -13.00
N GLU A 231 -6.85 -23.54 -12.64
CA GLU A 231 -7.47 -23.44 -11.30
C GLU A 231 -6.51 -23.93 -10.21
N GLN A 232 -5.73 -24.98 -10.48
CA GLN A 232 -4.69 -25.44 -9.56
C GLN A 232 -3.58 -24.40 -9.38
N LEU A 233 -3.08 -23.82 -10.47
CA LEU A 233 -2.03 -22.81 -10.42
C LEU A 233 -2.50 -21.53 -9.71
N GLU A 234 -3.73 -21.08 -9.99
CA GLU A 234 -4.37 -19.96 -9.30
C GLU A 234 -4.47 -20.23 -7.80
N TRP A 235 -4.95 -21.40 -7.41
CA TRP A 235 -5.03 -21.78 -5.99
C TRP A 235 -3.65 -21.78 -5.30
N MET A 236 -2.61 -22.31 -5.96
CA MET A 236 -1.25 -22.29 -5.41
C MET A 236 -0.72 -20.86 -5.22
N ARG A 237 -0.95 -19.97 -6.19
CA ARG A 237 -0.53 -18.56 -6.10
C ARG A 237 -1.28 -17.81 -4.99
N SER A 238 -2.59 -17.95 -4.90
CA SER A 238 -3.40 -17.33 -3.84
C SER A 238 -2.96 -17.82 -2.45
N TYR A 239 -2.71 -19.13 -2.32
CA TYR A 239 -2.16 -19.68 -1.08
C TYR A 239 -0.84 -19.00 -0.72
N MET A 240 0.08 -18.85 -1.67
CA MET A 240 1.38 -18.21 -1.42
C MET A 240 1.24 -16.72 -1.09
N GLU A 241 0.38 -15.97 -1.77
CA GLU A 241 0.16 -14.54 -1.51
C GLU A 241 -0.33 -14.27 -0.08
N GLU A 242 -1.16 -15.18 0.44
CA GLU A 242 -1.61 -15.18 1.84
C GLU A 242 -0.56 -15.76 2.80
N ALA A 243 0.21 -16.79 2.39
CA ALA A 243 1.28 -17.43 3.15
C ALA A 243 2.59 -16.64 3.18
N ARG A 244 2.53 -15.36 3.55
CA ARG A 244 3.73 -14.52 3.58
C ARG A 244 4.69 -14.99 4.69
N PRO A 245 5.94 -15.36 4.36
CA PRO A 245 6.92 -15.70 5.37
C PRO A 245 7.20 -14.51 6.30
N HIS A 246 7.64 -14.80 7.51
CA HIS A 246 8.17 -13.80 8.43
C HIS A 246 9.56 -13.31 7.99
N ASP A 247 9.84 -12.05 8.25
CA ASP A 247 11.17 -11.46 8.09
C ASP A 247 12.22 -12.25 8.90
N GLY A 248 13.33 -12.61 8.27
CA GLY A 248 14.38 -13.44 8.87
C GLY A 248 14.11 -14.95 8.88
N SER A 249 12.99 -15.41 8.31
CA SER A 249 12.75 -16.83 8.10
C SER A 249 13.55 -17.38 6.92
N GLN A 250 13.84 -18.68 6.92
CA GLN A 250 14.51 -19.34 5.79
C GLN A 250 13.72 -19.25 4.46
N LEU A 251 12.42 -18.98 4.53
CA LEU A 251 11.55 -18.89 3.35
C LEU A 251 11.52 -17.48 2.73
N GLU A 252 12.06 -16.47 3.39
CA GLU A 252 12.07 -15.09 2.90
C GLU A 252 12.78 -14.99 1.54
N ASP A 253 13.96 -15.61 1.42
CA ASP A 253 14.78 -15.59 0.21
C ASP A 253 14.18 -16.44 -0.93
N ASP A 254 13.57 -17.58 -0.59
CA ASP A 254 13.03 -18.53 -1.57
C ASP A 254 11.62 -18.14 -2.07
N TYR A 255 10.90 -17.29 -1.34
CA TYR A 255 9.51 -16.92 -1.66
C TYR A 255 9.35 -16.20 -3.00
N PRO A 256 10.11 -15.14 -3.32
CA PRO A 256 10.01 -14.45 -4.61
C PRO A 256 10.32 -15.36 -5.80
N TYR A 257 11.27 -16.28 -5.61
CA TYR A 257 11.63 -17.24 -6.65
C TYR A 257 10.51 -18.27 -6.86
N THR A 258 9.95 -18.79 -5.77
CA THR A 258 8.88 -19.79 -5.84
C THR A 258 7.61 -19.20 -6.47
N ILE A 259 7.22 -17.97 -6.11
CA ILE A 259 6.04 -17.33 -6.72
C ILE A 259 6.26 -17.01 -8.21
N GLU A 260 7.48 -16.66 -8.61
CA GLU A 260 7.82 -16.44 -10.03
C GLU A 260 7.76 -17.73 -10.86
N GLN A 261 8.14 -18.88 -10.28
CA GLN A 261 8.02 -20.18 -10.94
C GLN A 261 6.57 -20.59 -11.21
N LEU A 262 5.62 -20.09 -10.42
CA LEU A 262 4.18 -20.36 -10.60
C LEU A 262 3.58 -19.48 -11.71
N SER A 263 4.11 -19.56 -12.93
CA SER A 263 3.70 -18.70 -14.06
C SER A 263 2.73 -19.38 -15.04
N PHE A 264 1.63 -18.67 -15.36
CA PHE A 264 0.71 -19.06 -16.42
C PHE A 264 1.37 -19.01 -17.80
N VAL A 265 2.23 -18.02 -18.05
CA VAL A 265 3.01 -17.92 -19.29
C VAL A 265 3.88 -19.17 -19.49
N ALA A 266 4.54 -19.66 -18.44
CA ALA A 266 5.32 -20.90 -18.50
C ALA A 266 4.42 -22.14 -18.70
N LEU A 267 3.23 -22.17 -18.09
CA LEU A 267 2.27 -23.26 -18.23
C LEU A 267 1.69 -23.37 -19.66
N VAL A 268 1.47 -22.23 -20.34
CA VAL A 268 1.07 -22.19 -21.75
C VAL A 268 2.17 -22.75 -22.65
N ASP A 269 3.43 -22.37 -22.43
CA ASP A 269 4.57 -22.82 -23.24
C ASP A 269 4.88 -24.31 -23.05
N GLN A 270 4.94 -24.74 -21.80
CA GLN A 270 5.41 -26.07 -21.43
C GLN A 270 4.42 -26.73 -20.48
N PRO A 271 3.34 -27.34 -21.03
CA PRO A 271 2.27 -27.91 -20.23
C PRO A 271 2.67 -28.90 -19.15
N HIS A 272 3.72 -29.67 -19.39
CA HIS A 272 4.23 -30.71 -18.51
C HIS A 272 4.92 -30.14 -17.25
N LEU A 273 5.19 -28.84 -17.18
CA LEU A 273 5.82 -28.22 -16.00
C LEU A 273 4.90 -28.12 -14.79
N ILE A 274 3.59 -28.30 -14.95
CA ILE A 274 2.62 -28.18 -13.84
C ILE A 274 2.97 -29.09 -12.66
N ASP A 275 3.48 -30.29 -12.93
CA ASP A 275 3.90 -31.24 -11.89
C ASP A 275 5.13 -30.74 -11.12
N GLY A 276 6.05 -30.07 -11.81
CA GLY A 276 7.23 -29.44 -11.20
C GLY A 276 6.88 -28.19 -10.40
N MET A 277 5.98 -27.36 -10.92
CA MET A 277 5.42 -26.20 -10.19
C MET A 277 4.74 -26.66 -8.90
N ARG A 278 3.91 -27.72 -8.98
CA ARG A 278 3.26 -28.32 -7.82
C ARG A 278 4.27 -28.88 -6.82
N ALA A 279 5.30 -29.60 -7.27
CA ALA A 279 6.33 -30.11 -6.37
C ALA A 279 7.05 -28.98 -5.62
N THR A 280 7.39 -27.88 -6.30
CA THR A 280 8.02 -26.71 -5.69
C THR A 280 7.09 -26.06 -4.66
N PHE A 281 5.82 -25.85 -5.03
CA PHE A 281 4.80 -25.34 -4.12
C PHE A 281 4.63 -26.24 -2.87
N GLU A 282 4.63 -27.56 -3.03
CA GLU A 282 4.47 -28.49 -1.91
C GLU A 282 5.65 -28.43 -0.93
N VAL A 283 6.88 -28.24 -1.44
CA VAL A 283 8.06 -28.02 -0.59
C VAL A 283 7.92 -26.72 0.20
N PHE A 284 7.50 -25.64 -0.47
CA PHE A 284 7.22 -24.37 0.20
C PHE A 284 6.13 -24.53 1.27
N ARG A 285 4.96 -25.09 0.90
CA ARG A 285 3.81 -25.27 1.78
C ARG A 285 4.16 -26.12 3.01
N SER A 286 4.87 -27.22 2.82
CA SER A 286 5.31 -28.09 3.92
C SER A 286 6.24 -27.35 4.90
N THR A 287 7.15 -26.54 4.37
CA THR A 287 8.11 -25.77 5.18
C THR A 287 7.40 -24.64 5.92
N TYR A 288 6.54 -23.90 5.23
CA TYR A 288 5.72 -22.83 5.78
C TYR A 288 4.80 -23.35 6.89
N ALA A 289 4.11 -24.48 6.66
CA ALA A 289 3.17 -25.06 7.62
C ALA A 289 3.84 -25.40 8.96
N LYS A 290 5.05 -25.94 8.93
CA LYS A 290 5.84 -26.24 10.15
C LYS A 290 6.27 -24.98 10.90
N GLN A 291 6.69 -23.95 10.17
CA GLN A 291 7.08 -22.68 10.77
C GLN A 291 5.87 -22.00 11.41
N TYR A 292 4.74 -21.94 10.69
CA TYR A 292 3.49 -21.40 11.21
C TYR A 292 2.99 -22.19 12.43
N ALA A 293 3.03 -23.52 12.40
CA ALA A 293 2.61 -24.34 13.53
C ALA A 293 3.45 -24.09 14.78
N THR A 294 4.76 -23.89 14.60
CA THR A 294 5.69 -23.51 15.68
C THR A 294 5.31 -22.14 16.25
N LEU A 295 5.18 -21.12 15.39
CA LEU A 295 4.74 -19.78 15.80
C LEU A 295 3.41 -19.85 16.56
N HIS A 296 2.43 -20.58 16.04
CA HIS A 296 1.12 -20.72 16.65
C HIS A 296 1.22 -21.36 18.04
N ALA A 297 1.99 -22.43 18.19
CA ALA A 297 2.20 -23.09 19.48
C ALA A 297 2.89 -22.14 20.48
N ASP A 298 3.94 -21.45 20.04
CA ASP A 298 4.71 -20.51 20.87
C ASP A 298 3.85 -19.34 21.32
N HIS A 299 3.11 -18.71 20.41
CA HIS A 299 2.20 -17.61 20.70
C HIS A 299 1.16 -17.98 21.76
N TRP A 300 0.52 -19.14 21.64
CA TRP A 300 -0.48 -19.57 22.62
C TRP A 300 0.12 -20.06 23.93
N SER A 301 1.36 -20.56 23.92
CA SER A 301 2.11 -20.88 25.14
C SER A 301 2.47 -19.60 25.91
N GLU A 302 2.95 -18.58 25.21
CA GLU A 302 3.25 -17.26 25.76
C GLU A 302 1.97 -16.60 26.31
N THR A 303 0.89 -16.58 25.52
CA THR A 303 -0.42 -16.03 25.94
C THR A 303 -0.96 -16.72 27.19
N LYS A 304 -0.81 -18.05 27.33
CA LYS A 304 -1.18 -18.76 28.56
C LYS A 304 -0.36 -18.32 29.77
N THR A 305 0.94 -18.08 29.57
CA THR A 305 1.86 -17.61 30.61
C THR A 305 1.49 -16.20 31.05
N ILE A 306 1.20 -15.32 30.09
CA ILE A 306 0.72 -13.95 30.35
C ILE A 306 -0.62 -13.98 31.11
N GLN A 307 -1.58 -14.79 30.66
CA GLN A 307 -2.86 -14.96 31.33
C GLN A 307 -2.73 -15.48 32.77
N ALA A 308 -1.79 -16.40 33.03
CA ALA A 308 -1.50 -16.85 34.38
C ALA A 308 -0.93 -15.71 35.24
N THR A 309 -0.04 -14.90 34.68
CA THR A 309 0.56 -13.73 35.36
C THR A 309 -0.48 -12.66 35.67
N LEU A 310 -1.34 -12.31 34.72
CA LEU A 310 -2.46 -11.39 34.93
C LEU A 310 -3.42 -11.90 36.02
N LYS A 311 -3.71 -13.20 36.06
CA LYS A 311 -4.55 -13.79 37.12
C LYS A 311 -3.92 -13.65 38.51
N LEU A 312 -2.60 -13.73 38.62
CA LEU A 312 -1.88 -13.50 39.88
C LEU A 312 -1.93 -12.02 40.33
N ALA A 313 -1.99 -11.07 39.38
CA ALA A 313 -2.12 -9.64 39.66
C ALA A 313 -3.57 -9.19 39.97
N ARG A 314 -4.57 -10.08 39.84
CA ARG A 314 -5.99 -9.76 40.10
C ARG A 314 -6.26 -9.17 41.49
N PRO A 315 -5.65 -9.65 42.59
CA PRO A 315 -5.84 -9.04 43.91
C PRO A 315 -5.38 -7.58 43.96
N THR A 316 -4.24 -7.27 43.32
CA THR A 316 -3.70 -5.90 43.20
C THR A 316 -4.68 -4.98 42.48
N ALA A 317 -5.15 -5.40 41.29
CA ALA A 317 -6.13 -4.64 40.51
C ALA A 317 -7.43 -4.42 41.30
N HIS A 318 -7.93 -5.46 41.96
CA HIS A 318 -9.15 -5.39 42.77
C HIS A 318 -8.99 -4.43 43.97
N ALA A 319 -7.87 -4.50 44.69
CA ALA A 319 -7.60 -3.62 45.82
C ALA A 319 -7.49 -2.16 45.40
N LEU A 320 -6.77 -1.89 44.30
CA LEU A 320 -6.66 -0.54 43.73
C LEU A 320 -8.04 -0.01 43.30
N GLY A 321 -8.83 -0.81 42.56
CA GLY A 321 -10.18 -0.46 42.16
C GLY A 321 -11.07 -0.11 43.36
N LYS A 322 -10.98 -0.89 44.44
CA LYS A 322 -11.68 -0.61 45.70
C LYS A 322 -11.23 0.69 46.37
N LEU A 323 -9.92 0.92 46.52
CA LEU A 323 -9.41 2.16 47.11
C LEU A 323 -9.77 3.40 46.29
N ASN A 324 -9.82 3.27 44.96
CA ASN A 324 -10.26 4.33 44.06
C ASN A 324 -11.74 4.73 44.24
N THR A 325 -12.56 3.92 44.91
CA THR A 325 -13.94 4.31 45.28
C THR A 325 -13.99 5.31 46.45
N LEU A 326 -12.93 5.39 47.25
CA LEU A 326 -12.84 6.28 48.40
C LEU A 326 -12.48 7.69 47.93
N THR A 327 -13.49 8.47 47.52
CA THR A 327 -13.33 9.85 47.04
C THR A 327 -12.55 10.76 48.00
N ARG A 328 -12.57 10.43 49.31
CA ARG A 328 -11.83 11.15 50.35
C ARG A 328 -10.32 10.88 50.35
N LEU A 329 -9.83 9.86 49.65
CA LEU A 329 -8.38 9.61 49.47
C LEU A 329 -7.76 10.52 48.41
N GLY A 330 -8.56 11.02 47.46
CA GLY A 330 -8.12 11.87 46.36
C GLY A 330 -8.78 11.44 45.05
N GLU A 331 -8.32 11.98 43.93
CA GLU A 331 -8.73 11.50 42.61
C GLU A 331 -8.28 10.05 42.40
N PRO A 332 -9.09 9.20 41.72
CA PRO A 332 -8.68 7.85 41.35
C PRO A 332 -7.40 7.86 40.53
N VAL A 333 -6.56 6.85 40.73
CA VAL A 333 -5.28 6.71 40.00
C VAL A 333 -5.29 5.42 39.19
N ALA A 334 -4.48 5.37 38.13
CA ALA A 334 -4.31 4.21 37.26
C ALA A 334 -5.63 3.62 36.71
N ILE A 335 -6.55 4.49 36.26
CA ILE A 335 -7.84 4.09 35.69
C ILE A 335 -7.64 3.37 34.34
N ASP A 336 -6.73 3.89 33.51
CA ASP A 336 -6.46 3.35 32.18
C ASP A 336 -5.86 1.94 32.27
N GLU A 337 -4.98 1.71 33.25
CA GLU A 337 -4.35 0.42 33.54
C GLU A 337 -5.37 -0.59 34.07
N LEU A 338 -6.31 -0.19 34.93
CA LEU A 338 -7.41 -1.06 35.36
C LEU A 338 -8.29 -1.49 34.17
N GLN A 339 -8.58 -0.56 33.26
CA GLN A 339 -9.36 -0.88 32.06
C GLN A 339 -8.59 -1.79 31.11
N ALA A 340 -7.30 -1.52 30.89
CA ALA A 340 -6.43 -2.34 30.06
C ALA A 340 -6.25 -3.75 30.64
N PHE A 341 -6.12 -3.87 31.96
CA PHE A 341 -6.04 -5.15 32.65
C PHE A 341 -7.28 -6.02 32.44
N ASP A 342 -8.47 -5.43 32.58
CA ASP A 342 -9.72 -6.15 32.32
C ASP A 342 -9.87 -6.57 30.85
N GLU A 343 -9.43 -5.74 29.91
CA GLU A 343 -9.43 -6.08 28.49
C GLU A 343 -8.49 -7.24 28.21
N LEU A 344 -7.26 -7.20 28.74
CA LEU A 344 -6.29 -8.29 28.61
C LEU A 344 -6.83 -9.60 29.20
N LEU A 345 -7.54 -9.57 30.34
CA LEU A 345 -8.15 -10.77 30.93
C LEU A 345 -9.32 -11.34 30.13
N ARG A 346 -9.99 -10.55 29.28
CA ARG A 346 -11.07 -11.01 28.40
C ARG A 346 -10.55 -11.70 27.14
N GLN A 347 -9.30 -11.46 26.77
CA GLN A 347 -8.70 -12.09 25.60
C GLN A 347 -8.68 -13.62 25.75
N PRO A 348 -8.86 -14.36 24.64
CA PRO A 348 -8.79 -15.83 24.69
C PRO A 348 -7.43 -16.27 25.20
N SER A 349 -7.41 -17.33 26.02
CA SER A 349 -6.17 -17.92 26.55
C SER A 349 -5.66 -19.10 25.73
N GLY A 350 -6.22 -19.33 24.55
CA GLY A 350 -5.91 -20.46 23.70
C GLY A 350 -6.72 -20.47 22.40
N CYS A 351 -6.16 -21.13 21.39
CA CYS A 351 -6.88 -21.52 20.19
C CYS A 351 -7.66 -22.83 20.43
N SER A 352 -8.84 -22.96 19.84
CA SER A 352 -9.61 -24.21 19.83
C SER A 352 -8.97 -25.28 18.94
N GLN A 353 -8.08 -24.89 18.03
CA GLN A 353 -7.35 -25.79 17.14
C GLN A 353 -6.05 -26.27 17.81
N GLN A 354 -6.00 -27.55 18.19
CA GLN A 354 -4.83 -28.13 18.86
C GLN A 354 -3.69 -28.44 17.88
N ASP A 355 -4.02 -28.94 16.69
CA ASP A 355 -3.07 -29.20 15.62
C ASP A 355 -3.51 -28.42 14.36
N VAL A 356 -2.68 -27.45 13.97
CA VAL A 356 -2.95 -26.57 12.85
C VAL A 356 -2.37 -27.10 11.54
N GLU A 357 -1.34 -27.95 11.57
CA GLU A 357 -0.64 -28.39 10.35
C GLU A 357 -1.57 -29.03 9.31
N PRO A 358 -2.53 -29.92 9.67
CA PRO A 358 -3.46 -30.50 8.71
C PRO A 358 -4.39 -29.46 8.08
N ALA A 359 -4.79 -28.42 8.83
CA ALA A 359 -5.62 -27.34 8.32
C ALA A 359 -4.84 -26.43 7.36
N LEU A 360 -3.52 -26.34 7.53
CA LEU A 360 -2.64 -25.53 6.68
C LEU A 360 -2.50 -26.06 5.25
N VAL A 361 -2.96 -27.29 4.99
CA VAL A 361 -3.04 -27.86 3.64
C VAL A 361 -4.00 -27.05 2.75
N SER A 362 -5.13 -26.60 3.30
CA SER A 362 -6.19 -25.92 2.55
C SER A 362 -6.11 -24.39 2.57
N ALA A 363 -5.56 -23.81 3.63
CA ALA A 363 -5.45 -22.37 3.82
C ALA A 363 -4.17 -22.05 4.62
N PRO A 364 -3.49 -20.92 4.41
CA PRO A 364 -2.17 -20.68 5.02
C PRO A 364 -2.23 -20.09 6.43
N THR A 365 -3.41 -19.96 7.01
CA THR A 365 -3.59 -19.48 8.39
C THR A 365 -4.52 -20.42 9.16
N CYS A 366 -4.44 -20.34 10.49
CA CYS A 366 -5.32 -21.11 11.36
C CYS A 366 -6.79 -20.65 11.16
N PRO A 367 -7.73 -21.56 10.85
CA PRO A 367 -9.13 -21.19 10.60
C PRO A 367 -9.89 -20.75 11.86
N ALA A 368 -9.31 -20.94 13.06
CA ALA A 368 -9.94 -20.59 14.32
C ALA A 368 -9.50 -19.22 14.85
N CYS A 369 -8.21 -18.89 14.74
CA CYS A 369 -7.65 -17.67 15.31
C CYS A 369 -7.07 -16.69 14.27
N HIS A 370 -6.81 -17.14 13.03
CA HIS A 370 -6.22 -16.33 11.96
C HIS A 370 -4.95 -15.56 12.36
N LEU A 371 -4.16 -16.11 13.29
CA LEU A 371 -2.94 -15.51 13.83
C LEU A 371 -2.00 -15.08 12.69
N ALA A 372 -1.54 -13.83 12.71
CA ALA A 372 -0.61 -13.29 11.72
C ALA A 372 0.81 -13.21 12.29
N PHE A 373 1.83 -13.23 11.42
CA PHE A 373 3.24 -13.10 11.83
C PHE A 373 3.60 -11.72 12.44
N ALA A 374 2.73 -10.72 12.30
CA ALA A 374 3.00 -9.33 12.70
C ALA A 374 2.39 -8.94 14.05
N ASP A 375 1.83 -9.89 14.81
CA ASP A 375 1.13 -9.57 16.05
C ASP A 375 2.10 -9.09 17.14
N VAL A 376 1.75 -7.94 17.74
CA VAL A 376 2.52 -7.28 18.80
C VAL A 376 2.61 -8.20 20.01
N SER A 377 3.82 -8.35 20.60
CA SER A 377 4.00 -9.14 21.81
C SER A 377 3.08 -8.63 22.94
N LEU A 378 2.19 -9.51 23.40
CA LEU A 378 1.30 -9.24 24.53
C LEU A 378 2.06 -9.15 25.86
N ALA A 379 3.30 -9.64 25.92
CA ALA A 379 4.09 -9.70 27.13
C ALA A 379 4.49 -8.32 27.65
N SER A 380 4.91 -7.40 26.77
CA SER A 380 5.26 -6.04 27.17
C SER A 380 4.04 -5.29 27.70
N GLN A 381 2.92 -5.36 26.99
CA GLN A 381 1.66 -4.73 27.40
C GLN A 381 1.19 -5.24 28.76
N ALA A 382 1.24 -6.55 29.00
CA ALA A 382 0.86 -7.12 30.28
C ALA A 382 1.80 -6.68 31.42
N THR A 383 3.11 -6.58 31.14
CA THR A 383 4.10 -6.13 32.12
C THR A 383 3.85 -4.67 32.51
N ASP A 384 3.72 -3.79 31.52
CA ASP A 384 3.48 -2.35 31.72
C ASP A 384 2.19 -2.10 32.53
N VAL A 385 1.11 -2.83 32.20
CA VAL A 385 -0.15 -2.75 32.93
C VAL A 385 0.01 -3.21 34.37
N ILE A 386 0.68 -4.33 34.62
CA ILE A 386 0.89 -4.84 35.99
C ILE A 386 1.71 -3.84 36.82
N GLU A 387 2.81 -3.32 36.26
CA GLU A 387 3.64 -2.32 36.94
C GLU A 387 2.84 -1.04 37.27
N GLY A 388 2.02 -0.57 36.34
CA GLY A 388 1.14 0.59 36.56
C GLY A 388 0.11 0.35 37.66
N LEU A 389 -0.47 -0.86 37.74
CA LEU A 389 -1.38 -1.24 38.83
C LEU A 389 -0.69 -1.26 40.20
N GLU A 390 0.53 -1.79 40.27
CA GLU A 390 1.32 -1.83 41.50
C GLU A 390 1.69 -0.41 41.97
N GLN A 391 2.11 0.45 41.05
CA GLN A 391 2.41 1.85 41.34
C GLN A 391 1.16 2.61 41.83
N GLY A 392 0.03 2.44 41.14
CA GLY A 392 -1.25 3.05 41.54
C GLY A 392 -1.71 2.59 42.92
N LEU A 393 -1.55 1.30 43.23
CA LEU A 393 -1.87 0.76 44.56
C LEU A 393 -0.96 1.37 45.65
N ALA A 394 0.35 1.43 45.41
CA ALA A 394 1.31 2.01 46.34
C ALA A 394 1.02 3.50 46.60
N GLU A 395 0.60 4.24 45.58
CA GLU A 395 0.19 5.63 45.73
C GLU A 395 -1.06 5.77 46.63
N GLN A 396 -2.11 4.98 46.38
CA GLN A 396 -3.32 5.03 47.21
C GLN A 396 -3.05 4.59 48.66
N GLN A 397 -2.20 3.58 48.87
CA GLN A 397 -1.76 3.18 50.20
C GLN A 397 -1.00 4.29 50.92
N THR A 398 -0.14 5.02 50.20
CA THR A 398 0.60 6.18 50.74
C THR A 398 -0.33 7.33 51.12
N ARG A 399 -1.34 7.62 50.27
CA ARG A 399 -2.38 8.62 50.55
C ARG A 399 -3.21 8.23 51.78
N LEU A 400 -3.59 6.96 51.88
CA LEU A 400 -4.33 6.41 53.03
C LEU A 400 -3.50 6.52 54.32
N ALA A 401 -2.25 6.07 54.29
CA ALA A 401 -1.34 6.13 55.44
C ALA A 401 -1.11 7.58 55.90
N SER A 402 -0.88 8.51 54.96
CA SER A 402 -0.69 9.93 55.27
C SER A 402 -1.93 10.55 55.94
N LYS A 403 -3.13 10.25 55.42
CA LYS A 403 -4.39 10.71 56.02
C LYS A 403 -4.65 10.09 57.39
N ALA A 404 -4.30 8.82 57.58
CA ALA A 404 -4.37 8.17 58.88
C ALA A 404 -3.41 8.82 59.90
N VAL A 405 -2.15 9.08 59.52
CA VAL A 405 -1.15 9.74 60.38
C VAL A 405 -1.57 11.16 60.77
N HIS A 406 -2.06 11.96 59.82
CA HIS A 406 -2.56 13.30 60.12
C HIS A 406 -3.68 13.30 61.16
N ARG A 407 -4.46 12.23 61.23
CA ARG A 407 -5.53 12.08 62.23
C ARG A 407 -5.03 11.57 63.56
N ILE A 408 -4.02 10.70 63.59
CA ILE A 408 -3.32 10.30 64.82
C ILE A 408 -2.78 11.54 65.53
N LEU A 409 -2.17 12.45 64.76
CA LEU A 409 -1.61 13.70 65.29
C LEU A 409 -2.66 14.74 65.66
N GLY A 410 -3.84 14.70 65.03
CA GLY A 410 -4.94 15.64 65.26
C GLY A 410 -5.77 15.33 66.51
N GLN A 411 -6.26 14.08 66.64
CA GLN A 411 -7.12 13.63 67.75
C GLN A 411 -7.02 12.10 67.89
N GLY A 412 -6.30 11.60 68.89
CA GLY A 412 -6.29 10.16 69.20
C GLY A 412 -7.69 9.66 69.56
N GLY A 413 -8.13 8.54 68.96
CA GLY A 413 -9.47 7.97 69.18
C GLY A 413 -9.51 6.44 69.03
N ALA A 414 -10.52 5.80 69.63
CA ALA A 414 -10.63 4.33 69.70
C ALA A 414 -10.79 3.65 68.32
N LYS A 415 -11.41 4.31 67.33
CA LYS A 415 -11.49 3.81 65.95
C LYS A 415 -10.11 3.74 65.28
N LEU A 416 -9.21 4.66 65.63
CA LEU A 416 -7.86 4.75 65.08
C LEU A 416 -6.92 3.69 65.67
N GLU A 417 -7.05 3.40 66.97
CA GLU A 417 -6.37 2.25 67.60
C GLU A 417 -6.80 0.93 66.96
N ARG A 418 -8.09 0.79 66.64
CA ARG A 418 -8.64 -0.39 65.96
C ARG A 418 -8.11 -0.50 64.52
N PHE A 419 -8.00 0.61 63.78
CA PHE A 419 -7.33 0.65 62.47
C PHE A 419 -5.86 0.22 62.58
N LEU A 420 -5.10 0.76 63.54
CA LEU A 420 -3.70 0.38 63.76
C LEU A 420 -3.53 -1.10 64.14
N GLN A 421 -4.48 -1.68 64.87
CA GLN A 421 -4.49 -3.12 65.15
C GLN A 421 -4.75 -3.95 63.88
N ILE A 422 -5.68 -3.53 63.02
CA ILE A 422 -5.98 -4.20 61.75
C ILE A 422 -4.77 -4.11 60.81
N VAL A 423 -4.18 -2.93 60.65
CA VAL A 423 -3.01 -2.70 59.79
C VAL A 423 -1.78 -3.45 60.30
N ARG A 424 -1.53 -3.49 61.62
CA ARG A 424 -0.43 -4.29 62.20
C ARG A 424 -0.64 -5.79 62.07
N ALA A 425 -1.89 -6.24 62.04
CA ALA A 425 -2.21 -7.66 61.86
C ALA A 425 -2.12 -8.10 60.40
N ALA A 426 -2.36 -7.19 59.45
CA ALA A 426 -2.35 -7.49 58.02
C ALA A 426 -1.01 -7.15 57.33
N ASP A 427 -0.17 -6.27 57.86
CA ASP A 427 0.88 -5.59 57.08
C ASP A 427 0.27 -4.80 55.89
N LEU A 428 0.79 -3.62 55.56
CA LEU A 428 0.16 -2.79 54.51
C LEU A 428 0.22 -3.45 53.12
N THR A 429 1.17 -4.36 52.94
CA THR A 429 1.37 -5.14 51.72
C THR A 429 0.28 -6.20 51.52
N ASP A 430 -0.21 -6.86 52.57
CA ASP A 430 -1.31 -7.84 52.45
C ASP A 430 -2.70 -7.20 52.62
N LEU A 431 -2.76 -5.87 52.83
CA LEU A 431 -4.02 -5.13 52.88
C LEU A 431 -4.86 -5.36 51.61
N ALA A 432 -4.22 -5.56 50.46
CA ALA A 432 -4.89 -5.90 49.20
C ALA A 432 -5.69 -7.22 49.26
N LEU A 433 -5.26 -8.17 50.08
CA LEU A 433 -5.90 -9.47 50.25
C LEU A 433 -7.06 -9.45 51.27
N VAL A 434 -7.10 -8.42 52.13
CA VAL A 434 -8.06 -8.31 53.26
C VAL A 434 -9.07 -7.17 53.04
N LEU A 435 -8.98 -6.44 51.91
CA LEU A 435 -9.86 -5.31 51.58
C LEU A 435 -11.29 -5.75 51.19
N ASP A 436 -12.11 -6.06 52.19
CA ASP A 436 -13.54 -6.34 52.01
C ASP A 436 -14.41 -5.07 52.13
N ASP A 437 -15.72 -5.21 51.89
CA ASP A 437 -16.65 -4.09 51.87
C ASP A 437 -16.90 -3.52 53.28
N GLN A 438 -16.71 -4.34 54.33
CA GLN A 438 -16.81 -3.89 55.71
C GLN A 438 -15.61 -3.02 56.08
N LEU A 439 -14.40 -3.41 55.66
CA LEU A 439 -13.19 -2.64 55.83
C LEU A 439 -13.25 -1.35 55.02
N LEU A 440 -13.76 -1.38 53.79
CA LEU A 440 -13.99 -0.16 53.00
C LEU A 440 -14.97 0.81 53.66
N ALA A 441 -16.11 0.33 54.15
CA ALA A 441 -17.07 1.18 54.86
C ALA A 441 -16.46 1.76 56.14
N PHE A 442 -15.69 0.96 56.88
CA PHE A 442 -14.93 1.43 58.03
C PHE A 442 -13.89 2.49 57.64
N LEU A 443 -13.17 2.31 56.53
CA LEU A 443 -12.19 3.28 56.02
C LEU A 443 -12.87 4.58 55.59
N ASP A 444 -14.01 4.53 54.90
CA ASP A 444 -14.75 5.73 54.50
C ASP A 444 -15.33 6.47 55.71
N GLU A 445 -15.94 5.74 56.66
CA GLU A 445 -16.40 6.30 57.93
C GLU A 445 -15.28 6.93 58.73
N LEU A 446 -14.12 6.24 58.80
CA LEU A 446 -12.91 6.79 59.36
C LEU A 446 -12.68 8.10 58.63
N LEU A 447 -12.34 8.11 57.34
CA LEU A 447 -12.01 9.30 56.54
C LEU A 447 -13.07 10.43 56.54
N ALA A 448 -14.33 10.15 56.91
CA ALA A 448 -15.40 11.14 57.05
C ALA A 448 -15.40 11.90 58.38
N GLU A 449 -14.82 11.34 59.45
CA GLU A 449 -14.79 11.94 60.79
C GLU A 449 -14.08 13.33 60.77
N PRO A 450 -14.73 14.41 61.26
CA PRO A 450 -14.16 15.75 61.22
C PRO A 450 -12.96 15.84 62.17
N ILE A 451 -11.83 16.35 61.67
CA ILE A 451 -10.69 16.71 62.52
C ILE A 451 -11.14 17.93 63.34
N SER A 452 -11.55 17.73 64.60
CA SER A 452 -11.87 18.87 65.45
C SER A 452 -10.58 19.64 65.73
N ALA A 453 -10.60 20.95 65.44
CA ALA A 453 -9.48 21.83 65.65
C ALA A 453 -8.95 21.73 67.10
N PRO A 454 -7.62 21.83 67.31
CA PRO A 454 -7.08 21.89 68.66
C PRO A 454 -7.68 23.10 69.40
N PRO A 455 -8.00 22.98 70.69
CA PRO A 455 -8.45 24.13 71.48
C PRO A 455 -7.27 25.10 71.55
N TYR A 456 -7.34 26.20 70.81
CA TYR A 456 -6.43 27.33 71.02
C TYR A 456 -6.62 27.82 72.46
N GLU A 457 -5.49 27.93 73.16
CA GLU A 457 -5.32 28.40 74.53
C GLU A 457 -6.03 29.75 74.75
N ARG A 458 -6.66 29.89 75.93
CA ARG A 458 -7.13 31.18 76.47
C ARG A 458 -6.01 31.89 77.19
#